data_AF-A0A952RPW8-F1
#
_entry.id   AF-A0A952RPW8-F1
#
_cell.length_a   1.000
_cell.length_b   1.000
_cell.length_c   1.000
_cell.angle_alpha   90.00
_cell.angle_beta   90.00
_cell.angle_gamma   90.00
#
_symmetry.space_group_name_H-M   'P 1'
#
loop_
_entity.id
_entity.type
_entity.pdbx_description
1 polymer ?
#
loop_
_entity_poly.entity_id
_entity_poly.type
_entity_poly.pdbx_seq_one_letter_code
_entity_poly.pdbx_strand_id
1 'polypeptide(L)'
;MRRRLFLASLFFPAAVACGLTVVGSATDDGGALVDGDSGASSSSGSSSSSGASSSSSGSSSSSSSGSSSSSGGGDGSSPDDGGETLDGGGGDGDGGRDASLDGPDAPGPDADATQKCQVACGAVGGTCDGGVCLVGRTGPGSGVVVCPAGLPCEVRCVGATACVDGVDCGDASTCDVQCIGANTCLNEGVKCAGRRCDVTCDGANACQFGVDCRAAEHCGVSCRGVNACANGPRCITDGDCALRCGEQPGADLNACRDGAQCFAGTSCTVACLGSESCRNERVIAKAGTTSTVVCAAGNNCREGVAMSGQNASVTCGGGDACLRHVQCDAGSCASSCETGGSKRLCCTPGSSCAGSAGCQASTNMSDCQ
;
A
#
# COMPACT_ATOMS: atom_id res chain seq x y z
N MET A 1 52.32 -19.45 -14.85
CA MET A 1 51.19 -19.26 -15.78
C MET A 1 50.53 -17.92 -15.46
N ARG A 2 50.83 -16.87 -16.23
CA ARG A 2 50.30 -15.51 -16.02
C ARG A 2 49.05 -15.33 -16.90
N ARG A 3 47.87 -15.28 -16.28
CA ARG A 3 46.61 -14.98 -16.99
C ARG A 3 46.46 -13.47 -17.15
N ARG A 4 46.41 -13.01 -18.41
CA ARG A 4 46.08 -11.64 -18.79
C ARG A 4 44.56 -11.46 -18.72
N LEU A 5 44.10 -10.50 -17.93
CA LEU A 5 42.73 -9.98 -17.99
C LEU A 5 42.59 -9.11 -19.25
N PHE A 6 41.69 -9.48 -20.15
CA PHE A 6 41.22 -8.61 -21.23
C PHE A 6 40.06 -7.76 -20.69
N LEU A 7 40.25 -6.44 -20.61
CA LEU A 7 39.15 -5.48 -20.49
C LEU A 7 38.48 -5.35 -21.86
N ALA A 8 37.21 -5.74 -21.96
CA ALA A 8 36.37 -5.43 -23.10
C ALA A 8 35.65 -4.10 -22.84
N SER A 9 36.13 -3.04 -23.49
CA SER A 9 35.46 -1.75 -23.58
C SER A 9 34.23 -1.87 -24.47
N LEU A 10 33.03 -1.85 -23.89
CA LEU A 10 31.78 -1.71 -24.63
C LEU A 10 31.53 -0.22 -24.90
N PHE A 11 31.72 0.16 -26.16
CA PHE A 11 31.26 1.41 -26.75
C PHE A 11 29.72 1.37 -26.87
N PHE A 12 29.02 2.24 -26.14
CA PHE A 12 27.61 2.54 -26.39
C PHE A 12 27.51 3.64 -27.46
N PRO A 13 26.73 3.46 -28.54
CA PRO A 13 26.46 4.54 -29.48
C PRO A 13 25.50 5.57 -28.86
N ALA A 14 25.85 6.84 -29.04
CA ALA A 14 25.08 7.99 -28.60
C ALA A 14 23.65 7.96 -29.14
N ALA A 15 22.68 8.13 -28.24
CA ALA A 15 21.29 8.36 -28.59
C ALA A 15 21.18 9.74 -29.27
N VAL A 16 20.62 9.74 -30.47
CA VAL A 16 20.24 10.93 -31.24
C VAL A 16 19.12 11.65 -30.49
N ALA A 17 19.41 12.84 -29.98
CA ALA A 17 18.43 13.76 -29.45
C ALA A 17 17.61 14.36 -30.60
N CYS A 18 16.37 13.91 -30.78
CA CYS A 18 15.37 14.63 -31.56
C CYS A 18 14.89 15.84 -30.75
N GLY A 19 15.47 17.01 -31.03
CA GLY A 19 14.96 18.29 -30.54
C GLY A 19 13.62 18.62 -31.19
N LEU A 20 12.57 18.65 -30.40
CA LEU A 20 11.28 19.24 -30.78
C LEU A 20 11.25 20.67 -30.24
N THR A 21 11.54 21.63 -31.10
CA THR A 21 11.43 23.07 -30.82
C THR A 21 9.95 23.46 -30.87
N VAL A 22 9.35 23.73 -29.71
CA VAL A 22 8.03 24.40 -29.65
C VAL A 22 8.27 25.90 -29.68
N VAL A 23 8.01 26.51 -30.84
CA VAL A 23 7.94 27.97 -31.00
C VAL A 23 6.51 28.38 -30.66
N GLY A 24 6.31 28.89 -29.44
CA GLY A 24 5.06 29.53 -29.02
C GLY A 24 5.25 31.05 -29.02
N SER A 25 4.73 31.72 -30.04
CA SER A 25 4.78 33.16 -30.22
C SER A 25 3.87 33.88 -29.21
N ALA A 26 4.45 34.82 -28.46
CA ALA A 26 3.70 35.82 -27.72
C ALA A 26 3.11 36.86 -28.69
N THR A 27 1.83 37.18 -28.52
CA THR A 27 1.23 38.43 -29.00
C THR A 27 0.52 39.09 -27.83
N ASP A 28 1.22 40.05 -27.23
CA ASP A 28 0.66 41.18 -26.53
C ASP A 28 -0.03 42.09 -27.54
N ASP A 29 -1.30 42.41 -27.32
CA ASP A 29 -1.92 43.63 -27.83
C ASP A 29 -2.91 44.15 -26.78
N GLY A 30 -2.54 45.26 -26.14
CA GLY A 30 -3.40 46.04 -25.28
C GLY A 30 -4.35 46.93 -26.09
N GLY A 31 -5.53 47.22 -25.54
CA GLY A 31 -6.50 48.12 -26.17
C GLY A 31 -7.71 48.45 -25.30
N ALA A 32 -7.51 49.41 -24.38
CA ALA A 32 -8.40 50.47 -23.89
C ALA A 32 -9.96 50.36 -23.89
N LEU A 33 -10.50 50.68 -22.70
CA LEU A 33 -11.62 51.60 -22.37
C LEU A 33 -13.03 51.35 -22.96
N VAL A 34 -14.00 51.12 -22.06
CA VAL A 34 -15.29 51.83 -22.03
C VAL A 34 -15.87 51.83 -20.60
N ASP A 35 -16.27 53.03 -20.16
CA ASP A 35 -17.09 53.34 -18.99
C ASP A 35 -18.44 52.59 -18.97
N GLY A 36 -19.03 52.39 -17.78
CA GLY A 36 -20.50 52.32 -17.69
C GLY A 36 -21.12 51.47 -16.59
N ASP A 37 -21.54 52.17 -15.53
CA ASP A 37 -22.82 52.01 -14.82
C ASP A 37 -23.00 51.00 -13.65
N SER A 38 -22.94 51.58 -12.45
CA SER A 38 -23.99 51.63 -11.43
C SER A 38 -25.01 50.48 -11.36
N GLY A 39 -24.95 49.70 -10.27
CA GLY A 39 -26.02 48.78 -9.88
C GLY A 39 -25.95 48.41 -8.41
N ALA A 40 -26.47 49.29 -7.54
CA ALA A 40 -26.71 48.99 -6.14
C ALA A 40 -27.87 47.98 -5.99
N SER A 41 -27.77 47.04 -5.05
CA SER A 41 -28.90 46.52 -4.24
C SER A 41 -28.42 45.59 -3.13
N SER A 42 -28.49 46.13 -1.91
CA SER A 42 -28.71 45.51 -0.60
C SER A 42 -29.32 44.10 -0.53
N SER A 43 -28.88 43.30 0.45
CA SER A 43 -29.79 42.63 1.40
C SER A 43 -29.04 42.09 2.64
N SER A 44 -29.34 42.71 3.77
CA SER A 44 -29.26 42.14 5.11
C SER A 44 -30.42 41.16 5.34
N GLY A 45 -30.20 40.10 6.13
CA GLY A 45 -31.26 39.14 6.44
C GLY A 45 -30.87 38.13 7.52
N SER A 46 -31.02 38.53 8.77
CA SER A 46 -31.02 37.67 9.96
C SER A 46 -32.21 36.70 9.93
N SER A 47 -32.06 35.48 10.43
CA SER A 47 -33.21 34.65 10.82
C SER A 47 -32.90 33.78 12.04
N SER A 48 -33.61 34.09 13.13
CA SER A 48 -33.75 33.27 14.32
C SER A 48 -35.23 33.07 14.62
N SER A 49 -35.55 31.84 15.01
CA SER A 49 -36.58 31.41 15.97
C SER A 49 -37.99 30.98 15.50
N SER A 50 -38.39 29.83 16.07
CA SER A 50 -39.73 29.35 16.43
C SER A 50 -40.62 28.87 15.26
N GLY A 51 -41.12 27.64 15.19
CA GLY A 51 -41.57 26.72 16.22
C GLY A 51 -43.07 26.46 16.00
N ALA A 52 -43.46 25.24 15.61
CA ALA A 52 -44.83 24.73 15.78
C ALA A 52 -44.86 23.20 15.64
N SER A 53 -45.38 22.57 16.68
CA SER A 53 -45.63 21.15 16.87
C SER A 53 -46.84 20.68 16.07
N SER A 54 -46.83 19.44 15.60
CA SER A 54 -48.04 18.64 15.32
C SER A 54 -47.69 17.16 15.31
N SER A 55 -48.17 16.50 16.35
CA SER A 55 -48.20 15.08 16.65
C SER A 55 -48.94 14.25 15.59
N SER A 56 -48.39 13.08 15.25
CA SER A 56 -49.18 11.89 14.95
C SER A 56 -48.45 10.63 15.41
N SER A 57 -48.96 10.12 16.53
CA SER A 57 -48.79 8.77 17.06
C SER A 57 -49.30 7.71 16.08
N GLY A 58 -48.51 6.66 15.89
CA GLY A 58 -48.86 5.49 15.10
C GLY A 58 -48.06 4.27 15.54
N SER A 59 -48.60 3.55 16.53
CA SER A 59 -48.11 2.30 17.08
C SER A 59 -48.28 1.14 16.10
N SER A 60 -47.29 0.24 15.94
CA SER A 60 -47.56 -1.20 15.71
C SER A 60 -46.34 -2.09 15.98
N SER A 61 -46.51 -2.96 16.99
CA SER A 61 -46.13 -4.39 17.01
C SER A 61 -44.68 -4.84 16.86
N SER A 62 -44.09 -5.09 18.03
CA SER A 62 -43.44 -6.35 18.40
C SER A 62 -43.97 -7.60 17.68
N SER A 63 -43.08 -8.45 17.18
CA SER A 63 -43.34 -9.86 16.88
C SER A 63 -42.08 -10.67 17.13
N SER A 64 -42.04 -11.25 18.33
CA SER A 64 -41.15 -12.32 18.76
C SER A 64 -41.83 -13.67 18.51
N SER A 65 -41.19 -14.52 17.69
CA SER A 65 -41.42 -15.97 17.56
C SER A 65 -40.54 -16.44 16.39
N GLY A 66 -39.62 -17.39 16.50
CA GLY A 66 -39.59 -18.59 17.33
C GLY A 66 -39.69 -19.81 16.39
N SER A 67 -38.57 -20.52 16.19
CA SER A 67 -38.42 -21.90 15.64
C SER A 67 -36.90 -22.20 15.69
N SER A 68 -36.31 -22.81 16.72
CA SER A 68 -36.35 -24.23 17.16
C SER A 68 -36.22 -25.26 16.05
N SER A 69 -35.37 -26.26 16.32
CA SER A 69 -35.08 -27.52 15.59
C SER A 69 -34.05 -27.36 14.46
N SER A 70 -32.93 -28.09 14.38
CA SER A 70 -32.74 -29.48 14.76
C SER A 70 -31.27 -29.81 15.01
N SER A 71 -31.07 -30.61 16.05
CA SER A 71 -29.85 -31.32 16.40
C SER A 71 -29.50 -32.37 15.35
N GLY A 72 -28.25 -32.41 14.92
CA GLY A 72 -27.58 -33.55 14.29
C GLY A 72 -26.08 -33.30 14.44
N GLY A 73 -25.32 -34.03 15.27
CA GLY A 73 -25.31 -35.47 15.38
C GLY A 73 -24.50 -36.00 14.21
N GLY A 74 -23.17 -35.89 14.33
CA GLY A 74 -22.21 -36.16 13.25
C GLY A 74 -20.85 -36.49 13.84
N ASP A 75 -20.82 -37.55 14.64
CA ASP A 75 -19.63 -38.25 15.07
C ASP A 75 -18.92 -38.79 13.82
N GLY A 76 -17.70 -38.32 13.57
CA GLY A 76 -16.98 -38.56 12.31
C GLY A 76 -15.48 -38.74 12.54
N SER A 77 -15.15 -39.81 13.26
CA SER A 77 -13.93 -40.62 13.22
C SER A 77 -12.59 -39.93 12.90
N SER A 78 -11.76 -39.82 13.93
CA SER A 78 -10.32 -39.98 13.83
C SER A 78 -9.95 -41.21 12.99
N PRO A 79 -9.04 -41.10 12.02
CA PRO A 79 -8.16 -42.20 11.67
C PRO A 79 -6.96 -42.18 12.61
N ASP A 80 -7.08 -42.97 13.68
CA ASP A 80 -5.94 -43.71 14.24
C ASP A 80 -5.56 -44.80 13.23
N ASP A 81 -4.37 -44.69 12.65
CA ASP A 81 -3.56 -45.77 12.06
C ASP A 81 -2.18 -45.12 11.82
N GLY A 82 -1.08 -45.45 12.49
CA GLY A 82 -0.65 -46.77 12.94
C GLY A 82 0.61 -47.14 12.15
N GLY A 83 1.77 -47.18 12.81
CA GLY A 83 3.03 -47.72 12.28
C GLY A 83 4.07 -46.65 11.88
N GLU A 84 5.35 -46.74 12.21
CA GLU A 84 6.12 -47.82 12.83
C GLU A 84 7.27 -47.25 13.67
N THR A 85 7.57 -48.04 14.69
CA THR A 85 8.78 -48.08 15.51
C THR A 85 10.08 -47.93 14.72
N LEU A 86 10.93 -46.99 15.13
CA LEU A 86 12.39 -47.21 15.07
C LEU A 86 13.00 -46.91 16.43
N ASP A 87 13.12 -47.99 17.18
CA ASP A 87 14.08 -48.20 18.24
C ASP A 87 15.52 -47.97 17.75
N GLY A 88 16.36 -47.45 18.65
CA GLY A 88 17.71 -47.98 18.79
C GLY A 88 18.86 -47.04 18.43
N GLY A 89 19.47 -46.48 19.47
CA GLY A 89 20.82 -45.90 19.45
C GLY A 89 20.90 -44.69 20.38
N GLY A 90 21.10 -44.81 21.70
CA GLY A 90 22.06 -45.72 22.33
C GLY A 90 23.47 -45.18 22.09
N GLY A 91 23.77 -44.00 22.66
CA GLY A 91 25.04 -43.32 22.51
C GLY A 91 25.37 -42.52 23.78
N ASP A 92 25.63 -43.26 24.86
CA ASP A 92 26.26 -42.74 26.07
C ASP A 92 27.70 -42.30 25.74
N GLY A 93 27.82 -41.05 25.31
CA GLY A 93 29.09 -40.38 25.08
C GLY A 93 29.50 -39.55 26.29
N ASP A 94 29.78 -40.22 27.41
CA ASP A 94 30.50 -39.65 28.54
C ASP A 94 31.91 -39.24 28.11
N GLY A 95 32.32 -38.03 28.52
CA GLY A 95 33.74 -37.71 28.70
C GLY A 95 34.33 -36.76 27.67
N GLY A 96 34.06 -35.47 27.85
CA GLY A 96 34.65 -34.44 27.00
C GLY A 96 34.83 -33.10 27.69
N ARG A 97 35.31 -33.09 28.94
CA ARG A 97 35.95 -31.99 29.67
C ARG A 97 35.49 -30.58 29.27
N ASP A 98 34.73 -30.00 30.19
CA ASP A 98 34.44 -28.58 30.34
C ASP A 98 35.74 -27.75 30.39
N ALA A 99 36.39 -27.57 29.23
CA ALA A 99 37.22 -26.42 29.00
C ALA A 99 36.26 -25.27 28.73
N SER A 100 35.78 -24.64 29.81
CA SER A 100 35.36 -23.24 29.80
C SER A 100 36.56 -22.43 29.30
N LEU A 101 36.75 -22.43 27.99
CA LEU A 101 37.41 -21.36 27.31
C LEU A 101 36.44 -20.20 27.50
N ASP A 102 36.73 -19.38 28.52
CA ASP A 102 36.30 -17.98 28.59
C ASP A 102 36.67 -17.35 27.24
N GLY A 103 35.79 -17.52 26.27
CA GLY A 103 35.89 -16.91 24.96
C GLY A 103 35.92 -15.40 25.23
N PRO A 104 36.84 -14.67 24.60
CA PRO A 104 36.97 -13.24 24.85
C PRO A 104 35.60 -12.60 24.74
N ASP A 105 35.19 -11.92 25.82
CA ASP A 105 33.94 -11.17 25.90
C ASP A 105 33.71 -10.49 24.56
N ALA A 106 32.60 -10.84 23.88
CA ALA A 106 32.25 -10.21 22.63
C ALA A 106 32.34 -8.69 22.85
N PRO A 107 33.07 -7.96 21.99
CA PRO A 107 33.29 -6.54 22.19
C PRO A 107 31.94 -5.90 22.46
N GLY A 108 31.82 -5.26 23.63
CA GLY A 108 30.59 -4.62 24.05
C GLY A 108 30.09 -3.70 22.94
N PRO A 109 28.76 -3.43 22.88
CA PRO A 109 28.19 -2.60 21.84
C PRO A 109 29.02 -1.32 21.71
N ASP A 110 29.51 -1.05 20.48
CA ASP A 110 30.36 0.11 20.19
C ASP A 110 29.71 1.36 20.79
N ALA A 111 30.30 1.92 21.84
CA ALA A 111 29.78 3.10 22.52
C ALA A 111 29.58 4.28 21.54
N ASP A 112 30.34 4.25 20.44
CA ASP A 112 30.26 5.19 19.33
C ASP A 112 28.91 5.13 18.58
N ALA A 113 28.26 3.97 18.50
CA ALA A 113 27.00 3.81 17.78
C ALA A 113 25.85 4.56 18.48
N THR A 114 25.77 4.45 19.81
CA THR A 114 24.77 5.16 20.61
C THR A 114 24.98 6.66 20.53
N GLN A 115 26.22 7.14 20.63
CA GLN A 115 26.52 8.57 20.54
C GLN A 115 26.20 9.14 19.15
N LYS A 116 26.57 8.42 18.07
CA LYS A 116 26.23 8.80 16.70
C LYS A 116 24.72 8.92 16.51
N CYS A 117 23.96 7.96 17.02
CA CYS A 117 22.51 7.97 16.96
C CYS A 117 21.90 9.15 17.74
N GLN A 118 22.37 9.40 18.98
CA GLN A 118 21.90 10.54 19.77
C GLN A 118 22.12 11.89 19.08
N VAL A 119 23.30 12.10 18.50
CA VAL A 119 23.63 13.35 17.79
C VAL A 119 22.78 13.50 16.53
N ALA A 120 22.67 12.44 15.72
CA ALA A 120 21.92 12.46 14.47
C ALA A 120 20.41 12.65 14.70
N CYS A 121 19.84 11.95 15.69
CA CYS A 121 18.42 12.06 16.04
C CYS A 121 18.07 13.39 16.68
N GLY A 122 18.94 13.92 17.55
CA GLY A 122 18.73 15.24 18.16
C GLY A 122 18.64 16.35 17.12
N ALA A 123 19.39 16.25 16.00
CA ALA A 123 19.37 17.23 14.93
C ALA A 123 18.02 17.32 14.19
N VAL A 124 17.23 16.24 14.19
CA VAL A 124 15.91 16.16 13.53
C VAL A 124 14.75 16.31 14.53
N GLY A 125 15.07 16.56 15.81
CA GLY A 125 14.08 16.68 16.90
C GLY A 125 13.57 15.33 17.43
N GLY A 126 14.32 14.24 17.21
CA GLY A 126 14.02 12.91 17.72
C GLY A 126 14.82 12.52 18.96
N THR A 127 14.54 11.33 19.49
CA THR A 127 15.30 10.68 20.57
C THR A 127 15.86 9.36 20.08
N CYS A 128 17.10 9.03 20.45
CA CYS A 128 17.66 7.72 20.14
C CYS A 128 17.30 6.72 21.24
N ASP A 129 16.66 5.61 20.89
CA ASP A 129 16.35 4.49 21.79
C ASP A 129 16.81 3.18 21.15
N GLY A 130 17.69 2.43 21.81
CA GLY A 130 18.20 1.15 21.29
C GLY A 130 18.90 1.22 19.92
N GLY A 131 19.39 2.41 19.51
CA GLY A 131 19.96 2.63 18.17
C GLY A 131 18.92 2.98 17.09
N VAL A 132 17.64 3.11 17.45
CA VAL A 132 16.54 3.55 16.59
C VAL A 132 16.26 5.02 16.86
N CYS A 133 16.04 5.78 15.79
CA CYS A 133 15.69 7.19 15.83
C CYS A 133 14.18 7.37 15.97
N LEU A 134 13.69 7.71 17.16
CA LEU A 134 12.28 7.95 17.43
C LEU A 134 11.95 9.43 17.20
N VAL A 135 11.17 9.74 16.15
CA VAL A 135 10.72 11.09 15.83
C VAL A 135 9.21 11.17 16.03
N GLY A 136 8.79 11.68 17.19
CA GLY A 136 7.37 11.89 17.51
C GLY A 136 6.95 13.34 17.34
N ARG A 137 5.82 13.58 16.65
CA ARG A 137 5.17 14.90 16.63
C ARG A 137 3.71 14.76 17.03
N THR A 138 3.31 15.49 18.06
CA THR A 138 1.92 15.59 18.51
C THR A 138 1.39 16.97 18.20
N GLY A 139 0.36 17.06 17.35
CA GLY A 139 -0.28 18.32 16.98
C GLY A 139 0.29 18.99 15.72
N PRO A 140 -0.21 20.20 15.38
CA PRO A 140 0.17 20.89 14.16
C PRO A 140 1.63 21.31 14.22
N GLY A 141 2.41 20.91 13.22
CA GLY A 141 3.80 21.31 13.08
C GLY A 141 4.16 21.41 11.60
N SER A 142 4.92 22.43 11.25
CA SER A 142 5.51 22.60 9.93
C SER A 142 6.91 21.99 9.85
N GLY A 143 7.40 21.82 8.64
CA GLY A 143 8.67 21.20 8.29
C GLY A 143 8.51 19.70 7.99
N VAL A 144 9.13 19.28 6.89
CA VAL A 144 9.29 17.88 6.52
C VAL A 144 10.12 17.17 7.60
N VAL A 145 9.68 16.00 8.03
CA VAL A 145 10.48 15.13 8.91
C VAL A 145 11.47 14.39 8.04
N VAL A 146 12.77 14.66 8.17
CA VAL A 146 13.83 13.97 7.42
C VAL A 146 14.56 13.03 8.38
N CYS A 147 14.55 11.73 8.10
CA CYS A 147 15.27 10.76 8.93
C CYS A 147 16.77 10.75 8.64
N PRO A 148 17.64 10.55 9.66
CA PRO A 148 19.07 10.53 9.43
C PRO A 148 19.54 9.33 8.59
N ALA A 149 20.58 9.57 7.79
CA ALA A 149 21.15 8.55 6.93
C ALA A 149 21.73 7.35 7.70
N GLY A 150 21.45 6.14 7.24
CA GLY A 150 22.04 4.90 7.75
C GLY A 150 21.54 4.43 9.12
N LEU A 151 20.60 5.14 9.75
CA LEU A 151 19.99 4.75 11.02
C LEU A 151 18.58 4.19 10.80
N PRO A 152 18.12 3.24 11.63
CA PRO A 152 16.70 2.91 11.75
C PRO A 152 15.93 4.14 12.24
N CYS A 153 14.78 4.44 11.64
CA CYS A 153 13.95 5.58 12.00
C CYS A 153 12.50 5.15 12.23
N GLU A 154 11.90 5.59 13.32
CA GLU A 154 10.47 5.45 13.59
C GLU A 154 9.86 6.85 13.68
N VAL A 155 8.95 7.15 12.76
CA VAL A 155 8.29 8.46 12.68
C VAL A 155 6.83 8.30 13.08
N ARG A 156 6.43 8.98 14.15
CA ARG A 156 5.08 8.91 14.69
C ARG A 156 4.44 10.30 14.70
N CYS A 157 3.60 10.55 13.70
CA CYS A 157 2.88 11.81 13.52
C CYS A 157 1.44 11.63 14.01
N VAL A 158 1.12 12.18 15.19
CA VAL A 158 -0.17 11.97 15.86
C VAL A 158 -0.95 13.27 15.98
N GLY A 159 -2.18 13.24 15.49
CA GLY A 159 -3.12 14.36 15.54
C GLY A 159 -3.32 14.99 14.17
N ALA A 160 -4.34 15.85 14.06
CA ALA A 160 -4.64 16.53 12.81
C ALA A 160 -3.45 17.40 12.38
N THR A 161 -3.10 17.32 11.10
CA THR A 161 -1.99 18.07 10.47
C THR A 161 -0.64 17.89 11.17
N ALA A 162 -0.44 16.78 11.88
CA ALA A 162 0.90 16.39 12.34
C ALA A 162 1.77 16.08 11.12
N CYS A 163 2.99 16.60 11.09
CA CYS A 163 3.90 16.41 9.96
C CYS A 163 3.25 16.79 8.61
N VAL A 164 2.46 17.87 8.57
CA VAL A 164 1.64 18.22 7.39
C VAL A 164 2.48 18.37 6.12
N ASP A 165 3.75 18.75 6.26
CA ASP A 165 4.67 18.91 5.13
C ASP A 165 5.23 17.58 4.61
N GLY A 166 4.99 16.47 5.29
CA GLY A 166 5.39 15.12 4.87
C GLY A 166 6.55 14.53 5.68
N VAL A 167 6.93 13.32 5.28
CA VAL A 167 8.02 12.54 5.88
C VAL A 167 8.95 12.03 4.77
N ASP A 168 10.25 12.21 4.96
CA ASP A 168 11.30 11.71 4.08
C ASP A 168 12.26 10.78 4.84
N CYS A 169 12.16 9.50 4.53
CA CYS A 169 12.97 8.42 5.04
C CYS A 169 13.99 7.89 4.01
N GLY A 170 14.27 8.65 2.94
CA GLY A 170 15.06 8.19 1.80
C GLY A 170 16.45 7.62 2.15
N ASP A 171 17.10 8.19 3.16
CA ASP A 171 18.47 7.80 3.53
C ASP A 171 18.53 6.84 4.74
N ALA A 172 17.40 6.54 5.38
CA ALA A 172 17.34 5.66 6.55
C ALA A 172 17.66 4.19 6.18
N SER A 173 18.18 3.41 7.13
CA SER A 173 18.42 1.97 6.89
C SER A 173 17.14 1.14 6.92
N THR A 174 16.21 1.50 7.82
CA THR A 174 14.84 1.01 7.92
C THR A 174 13.96 2.17 8.37
N CYS A 175 12.71 2.22 7.93
CA CYS A 175 11.79 3.26 8.34
C CYS A 175 10.38 2.71 8.63
N ASP A 176 9.85 3.03 9.81
CA ASP A 176 8.44 2.85 10.16
C ASP A 176 7.77 4.23 10.27
N VAL A 177 6.73 4.48 9.48
CA VAL A 177 6.00 5.75 9.45
C VAL A 177 4.55 5.54 9.85
N GLN A 178 4.12 6.21 10.91
CA GLN A 178 2.74 6.20 11.38
C GLN A 178 2.14 7.61 11.25
N CYS A 179 1.35 7.82 10.21
CA CYS A 179 0.58 9.05 9.98
C CYS A 179 -0.83 8.86 10.57
N ILE A 180 -1.01 9.23 11.84
CA ILE A 180 -2.25 8.99 12.61
C ILE A 180 -3.02 10.31 12.77
N GLY A 181 -4.24 10.37 12.23
CA GLY A 181 -5.09 11.56 12.27
C GLY A 181 -5.39 12.17 10.91
N ALA A 182 -6.30 13.14 10.88
CA ALA A 182 -6.75 13.74 9.64
C ALA A 182 -5.71 14.70 9.05
N ASN A 183 -5.47 14.60 7.73
CA ASN A 183 -4.50 15.43 7.00
C ASN A 183 -3.09 15.41 7.62
N THR A 184 -2.74 14.34 8.33
CA THR A 184 -1.35 14.03 8.67
C THR A 184 -0.57 13.83 7.35
N CYS A 185 0.74 14.05 7.32
CA CYS A 185 1.60 13.78 6.15
C CYS A 185 1.03 14.25 4.79
N LEU A 186 0.28 15.36 4.78
CA LEU A 186 -0.58 15.73 3.67
C LEU A 186 0.24 16.16 2.46
N ASN A 187 0.99 17.26 2.56
CA ASN A 187 1.47 18.04 1.44
C ASN A 187 2.43 17.27 0.51
N GLU A 188 3.56 16.78 1.03
CA GLU A 188 4.51 15.99 0.21
C GLU A 188 4.27 14.48 0.27
N GLY A 189 3.31 14.02 1.08
CA GLY A 189 3.10 12.59 1.33
C GLY A 189 4.22 11.97 2.16
N VAL A 190 4.50 10.70 1.87
CA VAL A 190 5.59 9.94 2.51
C VAL A 190 6.54 9.42 1.43
N LYS A 191 7.81 9.82 1.53
CA LYS A 191 8.92 9.26 0.73
C LYS A 191 9.69 8.31 1.61
N CYS A 192 9.77 7.06 1.22
CA CYS A 192 10.41 6.06 2.06
C CYS A 192 11.34 5.17 1.25
N ALA A 193 12.57 4.99 1.71
CA ALA A 193 13.52 4.06 1.11
C ALA A 193 14.29 3.31 2.19
N GLY A 194 15.52 2.88 1.90
CA GLY A 194 16.30 2.01 2.77
C GLY A 194 16.14 0.53 2.43
N ARG A 195 16.36 -0.35 3.40
CA ARG A 195 16.19 -1.81 3.21
C ARG A 195 14.74 -2.23 3.42
N ARG A 196 14.09 -1.73 4.46
CA ARG A 196 12.70 -2.04 4.80
C ARG A 196 11.95 -0.77 5.13
N CYS A 197 10.75 -0.65 4.60
CA CYS A 197 9.86 0.46 4.90
C CYS A 197 8.44 -0.02 5.15
N ASP A 198 7.85 0.44 6.25
CA ASP A 198 6.45 0.24 6.58
C ASP A 198 5.78 1.61 6.79
N VAL A 199 4.67 1.86 6.09
CA VAL A 199 3.93 3.12 6.16
C VAL A 199 2.47 2.83 6.49
N THR A 200 1.99 3.42 7.58
CA THR A 200 0.59 3.34 8.00
C THR A 200 -0.05 4.73 7.98
N CYS A 201 -1.07 4.88 7.14
CA CYS A 201 -1.88 6.09 7.00
C CYS A 201 -3.25 5.86 7.66
N ASP A 202 -3.34 6.18 8.95
CA ASP A 202 -4.49 5.92 9.83
C ASP A 202 -5.24 7.21 10.16
N GLY A 203 -5.90 7.76 9.16
CA GLY A 203 -6.73 8.94 9.29
C GLY A 203 -7.24 9.43 7.95
N ALA A 204 -8.24 10.31 7.99
CA ALA A 204 -8.82 10.87 6.76
C ALA A 204 -7.77 11.73 6.04
N ASN A 205 -7.51 11.45 4.75
CA ASN A 205 -6.50 12.15 3.94
C ASN A 205 -5.07 12.12 4.55
N ALA A 206 -4.75 11.14 5.42
CA ALA A 206 -3.49 11.10 6.18
C ALA A 206 -2.21 10.93 5.34
N CYS A 207 -2.32 10.62 4.05
CA CYS A 207 -1.24 10.53 3.08
C CYS A 207 -1.81 10.86 1.70
N GLN A 208 -2.71 11.87 1.61
CA GLN A 208 -3.57 12.08 0.43
C GLN A 208 -2.78 12.17 -0.87
N PHE A 209 -1.60 12.80 -0.82
CA PHE A 209 -0.73 13.00 -1.97
C PHE A 209 0.11 11.77 -2.35
N GLY A 210 -0.08 10.66 -1.65
CA GLY A 210 0.48 9.36 -1.96
C GLY A 210 1.62 8.95 -1.03
N VAL A 211 2.09 7.73 -1.27
CA VAL A 211 3.26 7.14 -0.62
C VAL A 211 4.19 6.66 -1.74
N ASP A 212 5.42 7.16 -1.81
CA ASP A 212 6.46 6.68 -2.73
C ASP A 212 7.46 5.85 -1.93
N CYS A 213 7.28 4.53 -2.00
CA CYS A 213 8.07 3.57 -1.25
C CYS A 213 9.04 2.84 -2.18
N ARG A 214 10.34 3.01 -1.90
CA ARG A 214 11.48 2.54 -2.70
C ARG A 214 12.48 1.69 -1.90
N ALA A 215 12.01 0.99 -0.88
CA ALA A 215 12.84 0.13 -0.06
C ALA A 215 13.38 -1.07 -0.87
N ALA A 216 14.61 -1.47 -0.61
CA ALA A 216 15.28 -2.52 -1.39
C ALA A 216 14.70 -3.93 -1.17
N GLU A 217 14.36 -4.29 0.08
CA GLU A 217 13.94 -5.65 0.43
C GLU A 217 12.43 -5.76 0.72
N HIS A 218 11.86 -4.79 1.43
CA HIS A 218 10.45 -4.86 1.83
C HIS A 218 9.81 -3.49 1.84
N CYS A 219 8.62 -3.40 1.25
CA CYS A 219 7.78 -2.22 1.32
C CYS A 219 6.33 -2.60 1.69
N GLY A 220 5.89 -2.18 2.87
CA GLY A 220 4.50 -2.29 3.34
C GLY A 220 3.82 -0.93 3.37
N VAL A 221 2.63 -0.80 2.76
CA VAL A 221 1.81 0.41 2.84
C VAL A 221 0.37 0.03 3.22
N SER A 222 -0.11 0.57 4.34
CA SER A 222 -1.47 0.38 4.83
C SER A 222 -2.23 1.72 4.87
N CYS A 223 -3.20 1.87 3.97
CA CYS A 223 -4.06 3.04 3.85
C CYS A 223 -5.40 2.71 4.50
N ARG A 224 -5.60 3.10 5.76
CA ARG A 224 -6.77 2.67 6.57
C ARG A 224 -7.91 3.65 6.57
N GLY A 225 -7.61 4.95 6.60
CA GLY A 225 -8.62 6.00 6.67
C GLY A 225 -9.25 6.38 5.33
N VAL A 226 -10.33 7.17 5.40
CA VAL A 226 -11.06 7.70 4.24
C VAL A 226 -10.10 8.54 3.39
N ASN A 227 -10.01 8.25 2.10
CA ASN A 227 -9.07 8.93 1.19
C ASN A 227 -7.61 8.95 1.71
N ALA A 228 -7.21 8.02 2.59
CA ALA A 228 -5.90 8.06 3.25
C ALA A 228 -4.77 8.19 2.24
N CYS A 229 -4.80 7.44 1.14
CA CYS A 229 -3.84 7.48 0.05
C CYS A 229 -4.55 7.81 -1.27
N ALA A 230 -5.35 8.88 -1.30
CA ALA A 230 -6.24 9.18 -2.42
C ALA A 230 -5.56 9.15 -3.78
N ASN A 231 -4.36 9.73 -3.91
CA ASN A 231 -3.59 9.77 -5.16
C ASN A 231 -2.88 8.45 -5.52
N GLY A 232 -3.14 7.39 -4.76
CA GLY A 232 -2.61 6.04 -4.99
C GLY A 232 -1.20 5.83 -4.40
N PRO A 233 -0.96 4.77 -3.64
CA PRO A 233 0.39 4.41 -3.21
C PRO A 233 1.19 3.82 -4.37
N ARG A 234 2.48 4.16 -4.43
CA ARG A 234 3.47 3.63 -5.37
C ARG A 234 4.57 2.92 -4.62
N CYS A 235 4.77 1.65 -4.97
CA CYS A 235 5.76 0.80 -4.37
C CYS A 235 6.69 0.23 -5.44
N ILE A 236 7.99 0.45 -5.27
CA ILE A 236 9.04 0.00 -6.19
C ILE A 236 10.15 -0.66 -5.35
N THR A 237 10.31 -1.97 -5.45
CA THR A 237 11.28 -2.71 -4.63
C THR A 237 11.89 -3.87 -5.42
N ASP A 238 13.10 -4.30 -5.07
CA ASP A 238 13.67 -5.55 -5.60
C ASP A 238 13.16 -6.78 -4.84
N GLY A 239 12.59 -6.59 -3.64
CA GLY A 239 12.05 -7.64 -2.79
C GLY A 239 10.53 -7.72 -2.83
N ASP A 240 9.90 -7.63 -1.67
CA ASP A 240 8.46 -7.82 -1.46
C ASP A 240 7.71 -6.51 -1.27
N CYS A 241 6.57 -6.39 -1.92
CA CYS A 241 5.69 -5.24 -1.80
C CYS A 241 4.27 -5.63 -1.38
N ALA A 242 3.74 -4.97 -0.36
CA ALA A 242 2.36 -5.15 0.11
C ALA A 242 1.65 -3.80 0.21
N LEU A 243 0.62 -3.60 -0.63
CA LEU A 243 -0.26 -2.44 -0.60
C LEU A 243 -1.65 -2.87 -0.10
N ARG A 244 -2.13 -2.27 1.00
CA ARG A 244 -3.43 -2.56 1.58
C ARG A 244 -4.26 -1.28 1.69
N CYS A 245 -5.40 -1.27 1.02
CA CYS A 245 -6.28 -0.11 0.87
C CYS A 245 -7.64 -0.41 1.52
N GLY A 246 -7.97 0.32 2.58
CA GLY A 246 -9.26 0.27 3.26
C GLY A 246 -9.41 -0.93 4.21
N GLU A 247 -8.42 -1.17 5.08
CA GLU A 247 -8.50 -2.26 6.08
C GLU A 247 -9.49 -2.00 7.22
N GLN A 248 -9.85 -0.73 7.47
CA GLN A 248 -10.61 -0.36 8.66
C GLN A 248 -12.12 -0.38 8.39
N PRO A 249 -12.89 -1.28 9.03
CA PRO A 249 -14.33 -1.36 8.79
C PRO A 249 -15.04 -0.05 9.14
N GLY A 250 -15.77 0.51 8.18
CA GLY A 250 -16.62 1.69 8.37
C GLY A 250 -15.91 3.04 8.20
N ALA A 251 -14.61 3.05 7.88
CA ALA A 251 -13.82 4.26 7.62
C ALA A 251 -13.00 4.15 6.32
N ASP A 252 -13.31 3.17 5.48
CA ASP A 252 -12.49 2.66 4.38
C ASP A 252 -12.88 3.19 3.00
N LEU A 253 -13.71 4.24 2.95
CA LEU A 253 -14.16 4.84 1.69
C LEU A 253 -12.99 5.45 0.93
N ASN A 254 -12.77 4.99 -0.30
CA ASN A 254 -11.80 5.56 -1.25
C ASN A 254 -10.35 5.59 -0.74
N ALA A 255 -9.91 4.65 0.10
CA ALA A 255 -8.58 4.69 0.74
C ALA A 255 -7.39 4.77 -0.25
N CYS A 256 -7.56 4.27 -1.48
CA CYS A 256 -6.62 4.41 -2.60
C CYS A 256 -7.38 4.80 -3.86
N ARG A 257 -8.09 5.92 -3.81
CA ARG A 257 -9.08 6.32 -4.83
C ARG A 257 -8.55 6.22 -6.25
N ASP A 258 -7.36 6.77 -6.49
CA ASP A 258 -6.73 6.93 -7.79
C ASP A 258 -5.78 5.75 -8.10
N GLY A 259 -6.13 4.54 -7.63
CA GLY A 259 -5.43 3.30 -7.95
C GLY A 259 -4.31 2.93 -6.99
N ALA A 260 -3.53 1.92 -7.37
CA ALA A 260 -2.36 1.45 -6.62
C ALA A 260 -1.35 0.86 -7.60
N GLN A 261 -0.08 1.18 -7.41
CA GLN A 261 1.00 0.76 -8.29
C GLN A 261 2.07 0.01 -7.51
N CYS A 262 2.28 -1.25 -7.85
CA CYS A 262 3.23 -2.12 -7.18
C CYS A 262 4.16 -2.77 -8.22
N PHE A 263 5.45 -2.52 -8.05
CA PHE A 263 6.56 -3.01 -8.88
C PHE A 263 7.58 -3.66 -7.97
N ALA A 264 7.57 -4.98 -7.88
CA ALA A 264 8.41 -5.76 -6.98
C ALA A 264 9.32 -6.73 -7.75
N GLY A 265 10.52 -6.99 -7.26
CA GLY A 265 11.39 -8.02 -7.83
C GLY A 265 10.97 -9.42 -7.42
N THR A 266 10.42 -9.60 -6.21
CA THR A 266 9.97 -10.91 -5.71
C THR A 266 8.45 -11.01 -5.75
N SER A 267 7.74 -10.45 -4.77
CA SER A 267 6.29 -10.56 -4.67
C SER A 267 5.60 -9.20 -4.61
N CYS A 268 4.43 -9.10 -5.24
CA CYS A 268 3.59 -7.92 -5.25
C CYS A 268 2.18 -8.29 -4.80
N THR A 269 1.71 -7.72 -3.69
CA THR A 269 0.35 -7.90 -3.19
C THR A 269 -0.37 -6.57 -3.14
N VAL A 270 -1.51 -6.46 -3.81
CA VAL A 270 -2.39 -5.28 -3.73
C VAL A 270 -3.78 -5.72 -3.26
N ALA A 271 -4.19 -5.26 -2.08
CA ALA A 271 -5.47 -5.57 -1.49
C ALA A 271 -6.33 -4.31 -1.39
N CYS A 272 -7.30 -4.17 -2.29
CA CYS A 272 -8.35 -3.16 -2.27
C CYS A 272 -9.54 -3.73 -1.48
N LEU A 273 -9.51 -3.51 -0.17
CA LEU A 273 -10.41 -4.11 0.81
C LEU A 273 -11.63 -3.21 1.06
N GLY A 274 -11.40 -1.90 1.13
CA GLY A 274 -12.44 -0.94 1.45
C GLY A 274 -13.40 -0.65 0.31
N SER A 275 -14.58 -0.12 0.61
CA SER A 275 -15.55 0.27 -0.43
C SER A 275 -15.02 1.41 -1.32
N GLU A 276 -15.25 1.31 -2.63
CA GLU A 276 -14.77 2.29 -3.63
C GLU A 276 -13.23 2.47 -3.62
N SER A 277 -12.48 1.50 -3.11
CA SER A 277 -11.02 1.55 -3.12
C SER A 277 -10.46 1.17 -4.49
N CYS A 278 -9.39 1.85 -4.91
CA CYS A 278 -8.74 1.58 -6.21
C CYS A 278 -9.69 1.78 -7.40
N ARG A 279 -10.52 2.82 -7.36
CA ARG A 279 -11.65 2.99 -8.28
C ARG A 279 -11.30 3.73 -9.55
N ASN A 280 -10.61 4.87 -9.46
CA ASN A 280 -10.50 5.85 -10.55
C ASN A 280 -9.39 5.55 -11.54
N GLU A 281 -8.38 4.79 -11.12
CA GLU A 281 -7.31 4.34 -12.00
C GLU A 281 -7.12 2.84 -11.87
N ARG A 282 -6.41 2.29 -12.86
CA ARG A 282 -6.10 0.87 -12.93
C ARG A 282 -5.15 0.46 -11.81
N VAL A 283 -5.40 -0.69 -11.19
CA VAL A 283 -4.44 -1.34 -10.29
C VAL A 283 -3.34 -2.01 -11.11
N ILE A 284 -2.08 -1.70 -10.84
CA ILE A 284 -0.92 -2.27 -11.52
C ILE A 284 -0.10 -3.09 -10.51
N ALA A 285 0.05 -4.39 -10.75
CA ALA A 285 0.81 -5.32 -9.91
C ALA A 285 1.84 -6.09 -10.75
N LYS A 286 3.11 -5.74 -10.65
CA LYS A 286 4.20 -6.40 -11.36
C LYS A 286 5.17 -7.00 -10.36
N ALA A 287 5.44 -8.29 -10.48
CA ALA A 287 6.37 -9.03 -9.63
C ALA A 287 7.26 -9.95 -10.47
N GLY A 288 8.47 -10.27 -10.00
CA GLY A 288 9.29 -11.30 -10.65
C GLY A 288 8.75 -12.71 -10.43
N THR A 289 8.15 -13.00 -9.26
CA THR A 289 7.57 -14.32 -8.96
C THR A 289 6.05 -14.27 -8.86
N THR A 290 5.48 -13.60 -7.86
CA THR A 290 4.05 -13.68 -7.54
C THR A 290 3.39 -12.31 -7.49
N SER A 291 2.34 -12.12 -8.28
CA SER A 291 1.49 -10.91 -8.28
C SER A 291 0.07 -11.26 -7.83
N THR A 292 -0.36 -10.72 -6.71
CA THR A 292 -1.70 -10.98 -6.14
C THR A 292 -2.48 -9.69 -6.04
N VAL A 293 -3.70 -9.68 -6.60
CA VAL A 293 -4.63 -8.54 -6.48
C VAL A 293 -5.96 -9.01 -5.89
N VAL A 294 -6.42 -8.34 -4.84
CA VAL A 294 -7.70 -8.63 -4.19
C VAL A 294 -8.58 -7.39 -4.25
N CYS A 295 -9.72 -7.49 -4.92
CA CYS A 295 -10.74 -6.45 -5.04
C CYS A 295 -11.99 -6.95 -4.29
N ALA A 296 -12.01 -6.74 -2.96
CA ALA A 296 -12.96 -7.41 -2.07
C ALA A 296 -14.39 -6.83 -2.13
N ALA A 297 -14.52 -5.49 -2.15
CA ALA A 297 -15.82 -4.81 -2.11
C ALA A 297 -16.37 -4.46 -3.50
N GLY A 298 -17.64 -4.05 -3.56
CA GLY A 298 -18.27 -3.52 -4.77
C GLY A 298 -17.58 -2.24 -5.26
N ASN A 299 -17.47 -2.08 -6.59
CA ASN A 299 -16.79 -0.98 -7.27
C ASN A 299 -15.26 -0.89 -7.07
N ASN A 300 -14.64 -1.85 -6.40
CA ASN A 300 -13.18 -1.89 -6.29
C ASN A 300 -12.54 -2.26 -7.63
N CYS A 301 -11.40 -1.64 -7.94
CA CYS A 301 -10.66 -1.93 -9.17
C CYS A 301 -11.50 -1.72 -10.44
N ARG A 302 -12.38 -0.72 -10.44
CA ARG A 302 -13.37 -0.49 -11.52
C ARG A 302 -12.73 -0.25 -12.87
N GLU A 303 -11.63 0.51 -12.92
CA GLU A 303 -10.84 0.73 -14.14
C GLU A 303 -9.95 -0.47 -14.55
N GLY A 304 -10.13 -1.61 -13.88
CA GLY A 304 -9.48 -2.87 -14.19
C GLY A 304 -8.20 -3.11 -13.40
N VAL A 305 -7.56 -4.24 -13.72
CA VAL A 305 -6.35 -4.71 -13.08
C VAL A 305 -5.35 -5.10 -14.18
N ALA A 306 -4.09 -4.72 -14.03
CA ALA A 306 -2.99 -5.21 -14.85
C ALA A 306 -1.97 -5.93 -13.96
N MET A 307 -1.70 -7.19 -14.26
CA MET A 307 -0.75 -8.03 -13.51
C MET A 307 0.32 -8.63 -14.41
N SER A 308 1.54 -8.79 -13.90
CA SER A 308 2.60 -9.57 -14.57
C SER A 308 3.48 -10.31 -13.56
N GLY A 309 4.10 -11.43 -13.98
CA GLY A 309 5.03 -12.22 -13.16
C GLY A 309 5.12 -13.68 -13.57
N GLN A 310 5.67 -14.57 -12.72
CA GLN A 310 5.59 -16.01 -12.99
C GLN A 310 4.18 -16.53 -12.70
N ASN A 311 3.61 -16.16 -11.56
CA ASN A 311 2.27 -16.51 -11.15
C ASN A 311 1.52 -15.22 -10.80
N ALA A 312 0.35 -15.03 -11.38
CA ALA A 312 -0.52 -13.92 -11.06
C ALA A 312 -1.92 -14.40 -10.73
N SER A 313 -2.51 -13.86 -9.67
CA SER A 313 -3.86 -14.19 -9.24
C SER A 313 -4.66 -12.95 -8.90
N VAL A 314 -5.89 -12.88 -9.41
CA VAL A 314 -6.85 -11.82 -9.06
C VAL A 314 -8.08 -12.42 -8.39
N THR A 315 -8.57 -11.77 -7.33
CA THR A 315 -9.87 -12.07 -6.72
C THR A 315 -10.79 -10.85 -6.85
N CYS A 316 -11.93 -11.01 -7.51
CA CYS A 316 -12.94 -9.98 -7.72
C CYS A 316 -14.20 -10.36 -6.93
N GLY A 317 -14.24 -9.99 -5.65
CA GLY A 317 -15.30 -10.40 -4.70
C GLY A 317 -16.61 -9.62 -4.86
N GLY A 318 -16.55 -8.32 -5.12
CA GLY A 318 -17.76 -7.49 -5.29
C GLY A 318 -18.44 -7.66 -6.65
N GLY A 319 -19.75 -7.43 -6.72
CA GLY A 319 -20.53 -7.51 -7.98
C GLY A 319 -19.91 -6.66 -9.10
N ASP A 320 -19.62 -5.39 -8.80
CA ASP A 320 -18.98 -4.44 -9.71
C ASP A 320 -17.44 -4.40 -9.61
N ALA A 321 -16.82 -5.32 -8.86
CA ALA A 321 -15.36 -5.38 -8.79
C ALA A 321 -14.77 -5.80 -10.14
N CYS A 322 -13.68 -5.17 -10.58
CA CYS A 322 -13.00 -5.52 -11.84
C CYS A 322 -13.88 -5.37 -13.11
N LEU A 323 -14.80 -4.40 -13.13
CA LEU A 323 -15.83 -4.22 -14.18
C LEU A 323 -15.30 -4.12 -15.62
N ARG A 324 -14.15 -3.46 -15.84
CA ARG A 324 -13.58 -3.29 -17.19
C ARG A 324 -12.96 -4.60 -17.69
N HIS A 325 -11.72 -4.87 -17.31
CA HIS A 325 -10.97 -6.05 -17.70
C HIS A 325 -9.80 -6.31 -16.75
N VAL A 326 -9.44 -7.58 -16.63
CA VAL A 326 -8.20 -8.00 -15.97
C VAL A 326 -7.21 -8.37 -17.06
N GLN A 327 -6.12 -7.62 -17.18
CA GLN A 327 -4.99 -7.97 -18.04
C GLN A 327 -3.95 -8.73 -17.23
N CYS A 328 -3.58 -9.92 -17.70
CA CYS A 328 -2.59 -10.77 -17.08
C CYS A 328 -1.51 -11.16 -18.09
N ASP A 329 -0.30 -10.68 -17.83
CA ASP A 329 0.91 -10.97 -18.60
C ASP A 329 1.88 -11.78 -17.72
N ALA A 330 1.39 -12.89 -17.19
CA ALA A 330 2.15 -13.79 -16.33
C ALA A 330 2.28 -15.17 -16.95
N GLY A 331 3.26 -15.97 -16.50
CA GLY A 331 3.38 -17.37 -16.92
C GLY A 331 2.13 -18.18 -16.60
N SER A 332 1.59 -17.98 -15.41
CA SER A 332 0.30 -18.51 -14.96
C SER A 332 -0.61 -17.42 -14.44
N CYS A 333 -1.86 -17.41 -14.92
CA CYS A 333 -2.89 -16.44 -14.62
C CYS A 333 -4.11 -17.15 -14.02
N ALA A 334 -4.44 -16.82 -12.77
CA ALA A 334 -5.63 -17.31 -12.08
C ALA A 334 -6.60 -16.15 -11.79
N SER A 335 -7.91 -16.37 -11.95
CA SER A 335 -8.94 -15.44 -11.49
C SER A 335 -10.05 -16.14 -10.72
N SER A 336 -10.55 -15.45 -9.70
CA SER A 336 -11.75 -15.85 -8.95
C SER A 336 -12.76 -14.70 -8.89
N CYS A 337 -13.99 -14.95 -9.33
CA CYS A 337 -15.06 -13.96 -9.37
C CYS A 337 -16.24 -14.47 -8.52
N GLU A 338 -16.61 -13.80 -7.43
CA GLU A 338 -17.56 -14.42 -6.49
C GLU A 338 -19.03 -14.26 -6.89
N THR A 339 -19.43 -13.32 -7.75
CA THR A 339 -20.82 -13.24 -8.26
C THR A 339 -21.01 -12.15 -9.31
N GLY A 340 -21.92 -12.39 -10.26
CA GLY A 340 -22.69 -11.36 -10.95
C GLY A 340 -21.96 -10.50 -11.98
N GLY A 341 -21.65 -11.07 -13.14
CA GLY A 341 -21.19 -10.32 -14.32
C GLY A 341 -20.27 -11.15 -15.20
N SER A 342 -20.33 -10.95 -16.52
CA SER A 342 -19.40 -11.57 -17.47
C SER A 342 -18.04 -10.86 -17.41
N LYS A 343 -17.27 -11.08 -16.33
CA LYS A 343 -15.94 -10.49 -16.16
C LYS A 343 -14.95 -11.20 -17.08
N ARG A 344 -14.10 -10.44 -17.78
CA ARG A 344 -13.11 -11.01 -18.70
C ARG A 344 -11.71 -10.98 -18.09
N LEU A 345 -11.09 -12.16 -18.04
CA LEU A 345 -9.66 -12.32 -17.78
C LEU A 345 -8.94 -12.44 -19.14
N CYS A 346 -8.02 -11.53 -19.37
CA CYS A 346 -7.30 -11.37 -20.62
C CYS A 346 -5.85 -11.76 -20.44
N CYS A 347 -5.48 -12.89 -21.01
CA CYS A 347 -4.17 -13.51 -20.84
C CYS A 347 -3.32 -13.35 -22.10
N THR A 348 -2.03 -13.01 -21.95
CA THR A 348 -1.08 -12.99 -23.08
C THR A 348 -0.96 -14.38 -23.71
N PRO A 349 -0.87 -14.52 -25.04
CA PRO A 349 -0.63 -15.81 -25.69
C PRO A 349 0.57 -16.56 -25.09
N GLY A 350 0.38 -17.84 -24.77
CA GLY A 350 1.41 -18.69 -24.16
C GLY A 350 1.36 -18.81 -22.63
N SER A 351 0.51 -18.03 -21.95
CA SER A 351 0.26 -18.17 -20.51
C SER A 351 -0.79 -19.24 -20.20
N SER A 352 -0.69 -19.90 -19.04
CA SER A 352 -1.76 -20.75 -18.53
C SER A 352 -2.85 -19.88 -17.90
N CYS A 353 -4.01 -19.81 -18.54
CA CYS A 353 -5.11 -18.95 -18.12
C CYS A 353 -6.24 -19.78 -17.50
N ALA A 354 -6.50 -19.59 -16.21
CA ALA A 354 -7.55 -20.28 -15.47
C ALA A 354 -8.50 -19.26 -14.81
N GLY A 355 -9.78 -19.31 -15.18
CA GLY A 355 -10.84 -18.58 -14.48
C GLY A 355 -11.72 -19.55 -13.69
N SER A 356 -12.06 -19.20 -12.45
CA SER A 356 -13.12 -19.86 -11.70
C SER A 356 -14.45 -19.10 -11.89
N ALA A 357 -15.53 -19.64 -11.30
CA ALA A 357 -16.93 -19.22 -11.46
C ALA A 357 -17.13 -17.75 -11.88
N GLY A 358 -17.76 -17.51 -13.03
CA GLY A 358 -18.11 -16.16 -13.49
C GLY A 358 -17.00 -15.35 -14.19
N CYS A 359 -15.71 -15.75 -14.09
CA CYS A 359 -14.67 -15.15 -14.91
C CYS A 359 -14.53 -15.90 -16.25
N GLN A 360 -14.69 -15.19 -17.37
CA GLN A 360 -14.40 -15.73 -18.71
C GLN A 360 -12.93 -15.46 -19.05
N ALA A 361 -12.11 -16.51 -19.08
CA ALA A 361 -10.74 -16.45 -19.56
C ALA A 361 -10.71 -16.39 -21.10
N SER A 362 -9.98 -15.41 -21.66
CA SER A 362 -9.66 -15.33 -23.08
C SER A 362 -8.18 -15.07 -23.27
N THR A 363 -7.58 -15.76 -24.23
CA THR A 363 -6.23 -15.50 -24.74
C THR A 363 -6.24 -14.59 -25.97
N ASN A 364 -7.42 -14.19 -26.45
CA ASN A 364 -7.56 -13.32 -27.60
C ASN A 364 -7.70 -11.87 -27.14
N MET A 365 -6.65 -11.07 -27.35
CA MET A 365 -6.64 -9.67 -26.92
C MET A 365 -7.71 -8.80 -27.61
N SER A 366 -8.28 -9.21 -28.75
CA SER A 366 -9.40 -8.46 -29.35
C SER A 366 -10.68 -8.56 -28.52
N ASP A 367 -10.83 -9.62 -27.74
CA ASP A 367 -11.98 -9.80 -26.84
C ASP A 367 -11.80 -8.96 -25.55
N CYS A 368 -10.71 -8.22 -25.45
CA CYS A 368 -10.24 -7.52 -24.26
C CYS A 368 -10.11 -6.00 -24.45
N GLN A 369 -10.56 -5.47 -25.59
CA GLN A 369 -10.59 -4.05 -25.93
C GLN A 369 -11.99 -3.47 -25.81
#